data_AF-A0ABD5UAQ1-F1
#
_entry.id   AF-A0ABD5UAQ1-F1
#
_cell.length_a   1.000
_cell.length_b   1.000
_cell.length_c   1.000
_cell.angle_alpha   90.00
_cell.angle_beta   90.00
_cell.angle_gamma   90.00
#
_symmetry.space_group_name_H-M   'P 1'
#
loop_
_entity.id
_entity.type
_entity.pdbx_description
1 polymer ?
#
loop_
_entity_poly.entity_id
_entity_poly.type
_entity_poly.pdbx_seq_one_letter_code
_entity_poly.pdbx_strand_id
1 'polypeptide(L)' 'MSDERGWRLDCTTCDFRARVRSRELADRLATIHESASGHDVERTEVR' A
#
# COMPACT_ATOMS: atom_id res chain seq x y z
N MET A 1 -9.67 4.61 -21.83
CA MET A 1 -10.20 4.61 -20.45
C MET A 1 -10.14 3.18 -19.95
N SER A 2 -9.25 2.86 -19.00
CA SER A 2 -9.07 1.55 -18.31
C SER A 2 -7.69 1.61 -17.64
N ASP A 3 -7.47 1.46 -16.34
CA ASP A 3 -8.25 0.99 -15.21
C ASP A 3 -7.77 1.83 -14.01
N GLU A 4 -8.66 2.56 -13.32
CA GLU A 4 -8.30 3.26 -12.07
C GLU A 4 -8.20 2.31 -10.87
N ARG A 5 -8.45 1.01 -11.11
CA ARG A 5 -8.41 -0.07 -10.14
C ARG A 5 -6.99 -0.36 -9.66
N GLY A 6 -6.81 -0.28 -8.36
CA GLY A 6 -5.56 -0.60 -7.70
C GLY A 6 -5.68 -0.50 -6.19
N TRP A 7 -4.53 -0.43 -5.54
CA TRP A 7 -4.40 -0.35 -4.10
C TRP A 7 -3.51 0.82 -3.75
N ARG A 8 -3.98 1.64 -2.82
CA ARG A 8 -3.19 2.68 -2.18
C ARG A 8 -2.67 2.16 -0.86
N LEU A 9 -1.40 2.35 -0.62
CA LEU A 9 -0.75 2.13 0.66
C LEU A 9 -0.44 3.49 1.28
N ASP A 10 -0.80 3.67 2.54
CA ASP A 10 -0.50 4.88 3.30
C ASP A 10 0.01 4.43 4.69
N CYS A 11 1.23 4.82 5.03
CA CYS A 11 1.75 4.56 6.37
C CYS A 11 1.18 5.61 7.33
N THR A 12 0.63 5.17 8.46
CA THR A 12 0.01 6.09 9.43
C THR A 12 1.05 6.88 10.25
N THR A 13 2.29 6.39 10.29
CA THR A 13 3.39 6.95 11.09
C THR A 13 4.40 7.80 10.32
N CYS A 14 4.56 7.59 9.01
CA CYS A 14 5.54 8.33 8.19
C CYS A 14 4.97 8.67 6.80
N ASP A 15 5.66 9.50 6.02
CA ASP A 15 5.16 9.94 4.70
C ASP A 15 5.27 8.87 3.58
N PHE A 16 5.34 7.58 3.95
CA PHE A 16 5.34 6.50 2.98
C PHE A 16 3.96 6.38 2.34
N ARG A 17 3.91 6.60 1.02
CA ARG A 17 2.73 6.43 0.19
C ARG A 17 3.08 5.69 -1.09
N ALA A 18 2.29 4.69 -1.44
CA ALA A 18 2.49 3.93 -2.67
C ALA A 18 1.15 3.61 -3.34
N ARG A 19 1.16 3.46 -4.67
CA ARG A 19 0.01 2.98 -5.45
C ARG A 19 0.44 1.83 -6.34
N VAL A 20 -0.25 0.71 -6.24
CA VAL A 20 0.04 -0.49 -7.02
C VAL A 20 -1.24 -1.05 -7.62
N ARG A 21 -1.14 -1.74 -8.76
CA ARG A 21 -2.31 -2.30 -9.43
C ARG A 21 -2.73 -3.68 -8.87
N SER A 22 -1.79 -4.41 -8.28
CA SER A 22 -2.03 -5.76 -7.75
C SER A 22 -2.15 -5.73 -6.22
N ARG A 23 -3.15 -6.44 -5.71
CA ARG A 23 -3.33 -6.68 -4.27
C ARG A 23 -2.12 -7.40 -3.67
N GLU A 24 -1.61 -8.43 -4.34
CA GLU A 24 -0.46 -9.20 -3.84
C GLU A 24 0.77 -8.31 -3.63
N LEU A 25 1.00 -7.37 -4.56
CA LEU A 25 2.10 -6.42 -4.44
C LEU A 25 1.86 -5.42 -3.30
N ALA A 26 0.60 -5.00 -3.10
CA ALA A 26 0.24 -4.14 -1.97
C ALA A 26 0.50 -4.83 -0.63
N ASP A 27 0.07 -6.08 -0.50
CA ASP A 27 0.27 -6.85 0.73
C ASP A 27 1.77 -7.05 1.01
N ARG A 28 2.58 -7.42 0.00
CA ARG A 28 4.03 -7.55 0.17
C ARG A 28 4.72 -6.25 0.58
N LEU A 29 4.39 -5.13 -0.08
CA LEU A 29 5.00 -3.84 0.24
C LEU A 29 4.65 -3.38 1.64
N ALA A 30 3.38 -3.57 2.06
CA ALA A 30 2.97 -3.27 3.42
C ALA A 30 3.74 -4.11 4.43
N THR A 31 3.81 -5.43 4.25
CA THR A 31 4.53 -6.33 5.19
C THR A 31 6.01 -6.00 5.28
N ILE A 32 6.67 -5.67 4.17
CA ILE A 32 8.08 -5.26 4.17
C ILE A 32 8.25 -3.97 4.96
N HIS A 33 7.39 -2.97 4.73
CA HIS A 33 7.44 -1.69 5.44
C HIS A 33 7.17 -1.86 6.93
N GLU A 34 6.09 -2.55 7.29
CA GLU A 34 5.70 -2.89 8.66
C GLU A 34 6.86 -3.59 9.38
N SER A 35 7.52 -4.57 8.74
CA SER A 35 8.64 -5.31 9.35
C SER A 35 9.91 -4.48 9.50
N ALA A 36 10.21 -3.60 8.53
CA ALA A 36 11.45 -2.82 8.52
C ALA A 36 11.39 -1.59 9.45
N SER A 37 10.21 -1.00 9.59
CA SER A 37 10.00 0.26 10.33
C SER A 37 9.21 0.09 11.64
N GLY A 38 8.49 -1.02 11.80
CA GLY A 38 7.54 -1.19 12.90
C GLY A 38 6.31 -0.29 12.80
N HIS A 39 6.03 0.28 11.62
CA HIS A 39 4.89 1.16 11.39
C HIS A 39 3.72 0.43 10.74
N ASP A 40 2.50 0.79 11.11
CA ASP A 40 1.29 0.28 10.45
C ASP A 40 1.07 0.93 9.08
N VAL A 41 0.69 0.10 8.10
CA VAL A 41 0.38 0.54 6.73
C VAL A 41 -1.07 0.20 6.38
N GLU A 42 -1.86 1.23 6.11
CA GLU A 42 -3.23 1.07 5.62
C GLU A 42 -3.24 0.73 4.12
N ARG A 43 -4.12 -0.21 3.74
CA ARG A 43 -4.27 -0.69 2.36
C ARG A 43 -5.69 -0.40 1.92
N THR A 44 -5.88 0.49 0.94
CA THR A 44 -7.21 0.88 0.44
C THR A 44 -7.35 0.48 -1.03
N GLU A 45 -8.39 -0.28 -1.37
CA GLU A 45 -8.76 -0.52 -2.76
C GLU A 45 -9.28 0.81 -3.35
N VAL A 46 -8.65 1.26 -4.43
CA VAL A 46 -9.10 2.40 -5.25
C VAL A 46 -9.71 1.84 -6.52
N ARG A 47 -10.92 2.28 -6.87
CA ARG A 47 -11.69 1.83 -8.05
C ARG A 47 -11.84 2.93 -9.07
#